data_AF-A0A1B8W6G8-F1
#
_entry.id   AF-A0A1B8W6G8-F1
#
_cell.length_a   1.000
_cell.length_b   1.000
_cell.length_c   1.000
_cell.angle_alpha   90.00
_cell.angle_beta   90.00
_cell.angle_gamma   90.00
#
_symmetry.space_group_name_H-M   'P 1'
#
loop_
_entity.id
_entity.type
_entity.pdbx_description
1 polymer ?
#
loop_
_entity_poly.entity_id
_entity_poly.type
_entity_poly.pdbx_seq_one_letter_code
_entity_poly.pdbx_strand_id
1 'polypeptide(L)'
;MRVSQFLQKDRFEFRFCSNESAEIRAWLEKLGITVSPGSNLNHAIIVFHSSTGVNLQFKIRDLKQEKSPMLSAMHASVIDDSDDENFDFWDKIPPFGVIEQYGFELINEQEASSEELESLFHVIELFMLDHFMMTTFKVSEIKPVERYMKQTISMSIPYLYDGIACYRYKNY
;
A
#
# COMPACT_ATOMS: atom_id res chain seq x y z
N MET A 1 10.27 -4.80 -2.15
CA MET A 1 11.22 -4.07 -1.26
C MET A 1 10.87 -4.36 0.19
N ARG A 2 11.84 -4.53 1.10
CA ARG A 2 11.60 -4.56 2.56
C ARG A 2 11.32 -3.14 3.05
N VAL A 3 10.54 -3.01 4.10
CA VAL A 3 10.34 -1.71 4.77
C VAL A 3 11.68 -1.13 5.27
N SER A 4 12.62 -1.94 5.75
CA SER A 4 13.97 -1.45 6.13
C SER A 4 14.78 -0.83 4.98
N GLN A 5 14.47 -1.16 3.73
CA GLN A 5 15.19 -0.60 2.57
C GLN A 5 14.80 0.87 2.30
N PHE A 6 13.72 1.38 2.90
CA PHE A 6 13.43 2.81 2.91
C PHE A 6 14.56 3.62 3.58
N LEU A 7 15.25 3.06 4.58
CA LEU A 7 16.38 3.71 5.26
C LEU A 7 17.63 3.85 4.38
N GLN A 8 17.70 3.14 3.25
CA GLN A 8 18.86 3.10 2.37
C GLN A 8 18.68 3.96 1.12
N LYS A 9 17.49 4.54 0.90
CA LYS A 9 17.20 5.39 -0.25
C LYS A 9 17.29 6.86 0.15
N ASP A 10 18.23 7.58 -0.46
CA ASP A 10 18.32 9.04 -0.32
C ASP A 10 17.17 9.75 -1.05
N ARG A 11 16.62 9.12 -2.11
CA ARG A 11 15.45 9.57 -2.88
C ARG A 11 14.67 8.37 -3.41
N PHE A 12 13.34 8.50 -3.49
CA PHE A 12 12.47 7.50 -4.11
C PHE A 12 12.30 7.82 -5.59
N GLU A 13 12.95 7.05 -6.45
CA GLU A 13 12.66 7.06 -7.88
C GLU A 13 11.44 6.17 -8.15
N PHE A 14 10.44 6.76 -8.79
CA PHE A 14 9.20 6.09 -9.18
C PHE A 14 9.29 5.74 -10.66
N ARG A 15 9.38 4.45 -10.99
CA ARG A 15 9.56 4.02 -12.39
C ARG A 15 8.41 4.45 -13.30
N PHE A 16 7.21 4.65 -12.75
CA PHE A 16 6.03 5.08 -13.50
C PHE A 16 5.95 6.61 -13.71
N CYS A 17 6.70 7.40 -12.94
CA CYS A 17 6.45 8.85 -12.81
C CYS A 17 6.92 9.71 -14.00
N SER A 18 7.80 9.19 -14.89
CA SER A 18 8.31 9.98 -16.01
C SER A 18 7.22 10.44 -16.99
N ASN A 19 6.10 9.73 -17.04
CA ASN A 19 4.96 10.00 -17.92
C ASN A 19 3.71 10.55 -17.19
N GLU A 20 3.76 10.66 -15.87
CA GLU A 20 2.59 11.05 -15.07
C GLU A 20 2.37 12.57 -15.06
N SER A 21 1.12 12.96 -14.74
CA SER A 21 0.65 14.34 -14.67
C SER A 21 1.47 15.18 -13.68
N ALA A 22 1.47 16.51 -13.86
CA ALA A 22 2.17 17.43 -12.97
C ALA A 22 1.67 17.33 -11.51
N GLU A 23 0.40 16.99 -11.32
CA GLU A 23 -0.24 16.83 -10.02
C GLU A 23 0.27 15.59 -9.29
N ILE A 24 0.43 14.47 -9.99
CA ILE A 24 1.05 13.25 -9.44
C ILE A 24 2.49 13.52 -9.00
N ARG A 25 3.26 14.28 -9.79
CA ARG A 25 4.63 14.65 -9.42
C ARG A 25 4.68 15.50 -8.15
N ALA A 26 3.76 16.45 -8.01
CA ALA A 26 3.70 17.33 -6.84
C ALA A 26 3.47 16.56 -5.53
N TRP A 27 2.68 15.48 -5.57
CA TRP A 27 2.51 14.59 -4.42
C TRP A 27 3.80 13.86 -4.02
N LEU A 28 4.55 13.40 -5.02
CA LEU A 28 5.79 12.66 -4.81
C LEU A 28 6.92 13.52 -4.27
N GLU A 29 6.99 14.80 -4.68
CA GLU A 29 7.97 15.76 -4.15
C GLU A 29 7.78 16.03 -2.64
N LYS A 30 6.56 15.83 -2.14
CA LYS A 30 6.18 16.10 -0.75
C LYS A 30 5.92 14.83 0.06
N LEU A 31 6.34 13.68 -0.46
CA LEU A 31 6.24 12.40 0.22
C LEU A 31 7.26 12.31 1.37
N GLY A 32 6.76 12.18 2.59
CA GLY A 32 7.55 11.89 3.78
C GLY A 32 7.46 10.41 4.14
N ILE A 33 8.60 9.71 4.25
CA ILE A 33 8.65 8.33 4.75
C ILE A 33 9.49 8.30 6.00
N THR A 34 8.87 7.98 7.14
CA THR A 34 9.57 7.79 8.41
C THR A 34 9.58 6.32 8.77
N VAL A 35 10.77 5.72 8.78
CA VAL A 35 10.95 4.33 9.19
C VAL A 35 11.34 4.30 10.66
N SER A 36 10.58 3.55 11.46
CA SER A 36 10.95 3.30 12.85
C SER A 36 11.67 1.95 12.95
N PRO A 37 12.99 1.94 13.23
CA PRO A 37 13.72 0.69 13.42
C PRO A 37 13.35 0.10 14.79
N GLY A 38 12.55 -0.97 14.80
CA GLY A 38 12.30 -1.78 15.98
C GLY A 38 13.14 -3.07 15.96
N SER A 39 13.43 -3.63 17.13
CA SER A 39 14.19 -4.90 17.26
C SER A 39 13.53 -6.08 16.53
N ASN A 40 12.24 -5.98 16.20
CA ASN A 40 11.46 -6.98 15.47
C ASN A 40 10.52 -6.39 14.39
N LEU A 41 10.46 -5.07 14.20
CA LEU A 41 9.38 -4.40 13.47
C LEU A 41 9.96 -3.30 12.58
N ASN A 42 10.09 -3.53 11.27
CA ASN A 42 10.28 -2.43 10.34
C ASN A 42 8.88 -1.91 9.98
N HIS A 43 8.43 -0.89 10.70
CA HIS A 43 7.25 -0.12 10.31
C HIS A 43 7.72 1.15 9.61
N ALA A 44 7.01 1.52 8.54
CA ALA A 44 7.14 2.84 7.97
C ALA A 44 5.82 3.58 8.10
N ILE A 45 5.90 4.84 8.50
CA ILE A 45 4.84 5.81 8.41
C ILE A 45 5.08 6.57 7.12
N ILE A 46 4.09 6.56 6.25
CA ILE A 46 4.10 7.25 4.97
C ILE A 46 3.13 8.41 5.08
N VAL A 47 3.61 9.61 4.75
CA VAL A 47 2.86 10.85 4.85
C VAL A 47 2.93 11.57 3.51
N PHE A 48 1.76 11.95 2.99
CA PHE A 48 1.61 12.79 1.82
C PHE A 48 1.09 14.15 2.24
N HIS A 49 1.70 15.20 1.68
CA HIS A 49 1.33 16.59 1.93
C HIS A 49 1.02 17.31 0.61
N SER A 50 -0.10 18.03 0.53
CA SER A 50 -0.40 18.91 -0.59
C SER A 50 0.02 20.36 -0.29
N SER A 51 0.07 21.20 -1.32
CA SER A 51 0.16 22.67 -1.14
C SER A 51 -1.13 23.29 -0.61
N THR A 52 -2.27 22.63 -0.80
CA THR A 52 -3.60 23.07 -0.37
C THR A 52 -3.91 22.64 1.07
N GLY A 53 -2.94 22.01 1.76
CA GLY A 53 -3.07 21.63 3.17
C GLY A 53 -3.69 20.25 3.42
N VAL A 54 -3.96 19.48 2.37
CA VAL A 54 -4.38 18.07 2.45
C VAL A 54 -3.21 17.24 2.93
N ASN A 55 -3.46 16.49 4.01
CA ASN A 55 -2.46 15.61 4.60
C ASN A 55 -3.07 14.23 4.79
N LEU A 56 -2.40 13.21 4.27
CA LEU A 56 -2.78 11.82 4.46
C LEU A 56 -1.58 11.07 5.04
N GLN A 57 -1.84 10.25 6.06
CA GLN A 57 -0.86 9.31 6.55
C GLN A 57 -1.40 7.89 6.58
N PHE A 58 -0.51 6.93 6.39
CA PHE A 58 -0.77 5.52 6.66
C PHE A 58 0.53 4.81 7.08
N LYS A 59 0.38 3.58 7.56
CA LYS A 59 1.48 2.75 8.02
C LYS A 59 1.58 1.49 7.20
N ILE A 60 2.80 0.99 7.08
CA ILE A 60 3.10 -0.29 6.43
C ILE A 60 4.01 -1.13 7.31
N ARG A 61 3.79 -2.45 7.31
CA ARG A 61 4.62 -3.43 8.02
C ARG A 61 4.91 -4.67 7.18
N ASP A 62 6.12 -5.21 7.30
CA ASP A 62 6.55 -6.43 6.60
C ASP A 62 5.98 -7.69 7.27
N LEU A 63 4.97 -8.29 6.64
CA LEU A 63 4.25 -9.43 7.23
C LEU A 63 5.14 -10.66 7.45
N LYS A 64 6.20 -10.83 6.66
CA LYS A 64 7.12 -11.97 6.79
C LYS A 64 8.03 -11.83 8.00
N GLN A 65 8.44 -10.60 8.32
CA GLN A 65 9.19 -10.32 9.55
C GLN A 65 8.31 -10.46 10.80
N GLU A 66 7.06 -10.01 10.72
CA GLU A 66 6.08 -10.12 11.80
C GLU A 66 5.66 -11.57 12.11
N LYS A 67 5.98 -12.53 11.23
CA LYS A 67 5.41 -13.90 11.27
C LYS A 67 3.88 -13.86 11.37
N SER A 68 3.25 -12.92 10.66
CA SER A 68 1.83 -12.68 10.79
C SER A 68 1.00 -13.86 10.24
N PRO A 69 0.02 -14.37 10.99
CA PRO A 69 -0.88 -15.41 10.49
C PRO A 69 -1.77 -14.93 9.33
N MET A 70 -1.84 -13.62 9.09
CA MET A 70 -2.45 -13.04 7.89
C MET A 70 -1.80 -13.55 6.59
N LEU A 71 -0.51 -13.90 6.62
CA LEU A 71 0.17 -14.51 5.47
C LEU A 71 -0.48 -15.82 5.04
N SER A 72 -0.87 -16.66 6.00
CA SER A 72 -1.48 -17.96 5.71
C SER A 72 -2.88 -17.80 5.11
N ALA A 73 -3.68 -16.88 5.64
CA ALA A 73 -5.01 -16.57 5.10
C ALA A 73 -4.93 -15.97 3.69
N MET A 74 -4.01 -15.04 3.49
CA MET A 74 -3.79 -14.44 2.18
C MET A 74 -3.26 -15.47 1.16
N HIS A 75 -2.39 -16.39 1.58
CA HIS A 75 -1.95 -17.50 0.74
C HIS A 75 -3.10 -18.40 0.30
N ALA A 76 -3.98 -18.80 1.23
CA ALA A 76 -5.15 -19.60 0.90
C ALA A 76 -6.05 -18.91 -0.15
N SER A 77 -6.20 -17.59 -0.04
CA SER A 77 -6.98 -16.81 -1.02
C SER A 77 -6.38 -16.73 -2.43
N VAL A 78 -5.12 -17.13 -2.62
CA VAL A 78 -4.50 -17.25 -3.95
C VAL A 78 -4.77 -18.62 -4.55
N ILE A 79 -4.73 -19.68 -3.73
CA ILE A 79 -5.00 -21.05 -4.18
C ILE A 79 -6.44 -21.20 -4.68
N ASP A 80 -7.40 -20.55 -4.01
CA ASP A 80 -8.82 -20.60 -4.37
C ASP A 80 -9.17 -19.81 -5.66
N ASP A 81 -8.23 -19.03 -6.21
CA ASP A 81 -8.39 -18.19 -7.42
C ASP A 81 -7.86 -18.91 -8.68
N SER A 82 -8.16 -20.21 -8.80
CA SER A 82 -7.53 -21.19 -9.71
C SER A 82 -7.74 -20.97 -11.23
N ASP A 83 -8.26 -19.83 -11.66
CA ASP A 83 -8.20 -19.39 -13.06
C ASP A 83 -6.84 -18.73 -13.42
N ASP A 84 -5.96 -18.55 -12.43
CA ASP A 84 -4.60 -18.03 -12.62
C ASP A 84 -3.57 -19.18 -12.68
N GLU A 85 -3.61 -19.98 -13.74
CA GLU A 85 -2.66 -21.08 -14.01
C GLU A 85 -1.17 -20.63 -14.04
N ASN A 86 -0.91 -19.31 -13.96
CA ASN A 86 0.42 -18.70 -13.99
C ASN A 86 0.87 -18.09 -12.64
N PHE A 87 0.04 -18.14 -11.60
CA PHE A 87 0.36 -17.54 -10.30
C PHE A 87 1.14 -18.52 -9.42
N ASP A 88 2.44 -18.57 -9.65
CA ASP A 88 3.36 -19.35 -8.83
C ASP A 88 3.66 -18.64 -7.49
N PHE A 89 2.74 -18.79 -6.53
CA PHE A 89 2.82 -18.14 -5.21
C PHE A 89 4.09 -18.54 -4.44
N TRP A 90 4.70 -19.70 -4.69
CA TRP A 90 5.86 -20.15 -3.90
C TRP A 90 7.19 -19.97 -4.61
N ASP A 91 7.25 -20.08 -5.94
CA ASP A 91 8.50 -19.84 -6.67
C ASP A 91 8.77 -18.35 -6.91
N LYS A 92 7.73 -17.49 -6.83
CA LYS A 92 7.86 -16.04 -7.06
C LYS A 92 7.85 -15.16 -5.83
N ILE A 93 7.53 -15.63 -4.61
CA ILE A 93 7.63 -14.76 -3.43
C ILE A 93 9.10 -14.56 -3.08
N PRO A 94 9.73 -13.40 -3.40
CA PRO A 94 11.01 -13.11 -2.79
C PRO A 94 10.75 -13.06 -1.29
N PRO A 95 11.76 -13.35 -0.46
CA PRO A 95 11.57 -13.32 0.97
C PRO A 95 11.16 -11.94 1.56
N PHE A 96 10.91 -10.91 0.74
CA PHE A 96 10.71 -9.52 1.10
C PHE A 96 9.64 -8.85 0.24
N GLY A 97 8.87 -7.94 0.85
CA GLY A 97 7.92 -7.07 0.12
C GLY A 97 6.47 -7.54 0.10
N VAL A 98 6.10 -8.41 1.04
CA VAL A 98 4.70 -8.64 1.42
C VAL A 98 4.38 -7.78 2.62
N ILE A 99 3.43 -6.86 2.50
CA ILE A 99 3.13 -5.89 3.53
C ILE A 99 1.64 -5.78 3.85
N GLU A 100 1.35 -5.38 5.08
CA GLU A 100 0.03 -4.88 5.46
C GLU A 100 0.06 -3.36 5.54
N GLN A 101 -0.96 -2.74 4.95
CA GLN A 101 -1.25 -1.32 5.01
C GLN A 101 -2.37 -1.09 6.04
N TYR A 102 -2.16 -0.14 6.95
CA TYR A 102 -3.07 0.13 8.07
C TYR A 102 -2.95 1.57 8.58
N GLY A 103 -3.89 1.99 9.43
CA GLY A 103 -3.88 3.30 10.08
C GLY A 103 -3.99 4.46 9.10
N PHE A 104 -4.90 4.38 8.14
CA PHE A 104 -5.20 5.50 7.24
C PHE A 104 -5.84 6.64 8.03
N GLU A 105 -5.20 7.79 7.99
CA GLU A 105 -5.71 9.02 8.60
C GLU A 105 -5.62 10.15 7.57
N LEU A 106 -6.79 10.67 7.19
CA LEU A 106 -6.93 11.89 6.40
C LEU A 106 -7.06 13.06 7.38
N ILE A 107 -5.98 13.81 7.56
CA ILE A 107 -5.86 14.81 8.63
C ILE A 107 -6.58 16.10 8.24
N ASN A 108 -6.70 16.41 6.95
CA ASN A 108 -7.34 17.63 6.50
C ASN A 108 -8.01 17.44 5.12
N GLU A 109 -9.35 17.38 5.10
CA GLU A 109 -10.14 17.16 3.87
C GLU A 109 -10.94 18.38 3.42
N GLN A 110 -11.07 19.42 4.27
CA GLN A 110 -12.09 20.46 4.08
C GLN A 110 -11.90 21.34 2.85
N GLU A 111 -10.68 21.40 2.29
CA GLU A 111 -10.36 22.20 1.10
C GLU A 111 -9.97 21.35 -0.12
N ALA A 112 -9.97 20.02 0.01
CA ALA A 112 -9.53 19.12 -1.06
C ALA A 112 -10.63 18.91 -2.11
N SER A 113 -10.29 19.02 -3.39
CA SER A 113 -11.20 18.58 -4.46
C SER A 113 -11.25 17.05 -4.52
N SER A 114 -12.34 16.48 -5.08
CA SER A 114 -12.40 15.04 -5.33
C SER A 114 -11.28 14.57 -6.26
N GLU A 115 -10.92 15.38 -7.26
CA GLU A 115 -9.85 15.09 -8.24
C GLU A 115 -8.47 15.05 -7.57
N GLU A 116 -8.23 15.96 -6.62
CA GLU A 116 -6.99 16.02 -5.85
C GLU A 116 -6.82 14.76 -4.97
N LEU A 117 -7.92 14.33 -4.33
CA LEU A 117 -7.92 13.11 -3.52
C LEU A 117 -7.81 11.84 -4.38
N GLU A 118 -8.55 11.75 -5.48
CA GLU A 118 -8.43 10.61 -6.41
C GLU A 118 -7.00 10.49 -6.97
N SER A 119 -6.37 11.61 -7.32
CA SER A 119 -4.96 11.65 -7.72
C SER A 119 -4.03 11.18 -6.61
N LEU A 120 -4.24 11.62 -5.37
CA LEU A 120 -3.46 11.16 -4.21
C LEU A 120 -3.56 9.63 -4.02
N PHE A 121 -4.77 9.08 -4.06
CA PHE A 121 -4.95 7.63 -3.91
C PHE A 121 -4.36 6.82 -5.06
N HIS A 122 -4.41 7.37 -6.28
CA HIS A 122 -3.71 6.78 -7.42
C HIS A 122 -2.19 6.77 -7.22
N VAL A 123 -1.61 7.85 -6.69
CA VAL A 123 -0.18 7.90 -6.35
C VAL A 123 0.18 6.86 -5.28
N ILE A 124 -0.64 6.71 -4.24
CA ILE A 124 -0.45 5.68 -3.21
C ILE A 124 -0.45 4.30 -3.85
N GLU A 125 -1.40 4.01 -4.72
CA GLU A 125 -1.46 2.74 -5.45
C GLU A 125 -0.21 2.47 -6.28
N LEU A 126 0.21 3.43 -7.11
CA LEU A 126 1.43 3.31 -7.92
C LEU A 126 2.68 3.10 -7.05
N PHE A 127 2.78 3.83 -5.92
CA PHE A 127 3.85 3.65 -4.95
C PHE A 127 3.89 2.21 -4.44
N MET A 128 2.73 1.67 -4.05
CA MET A 128 2.63 0.34 -3.47
C MET A 128 2.98 -0.75 -4.48
N LEU A 129 2.53 -0.61 -5.73
CA LEU A 129 2.83 -1.55 -6.82
C LEU A 129 4.30 -1.52 -7.25
N ASP A 130 4.95 -0.35 -7.28
CA ASP A 130 6.37 -0.27 -7.67
C ASP A 130 7.33 -0.82 -6.61
N HIS A 131 6.93 -0.73 -5.33
CA HIS A 131 7.82 -1.03 -4.20
C HIS A 131 7.54 -2.37 -3.53
N PHE A 132 6.30 -2.87 -3.57
CA PHE A 132 5.91 -4.09 -2.87
C PHE A 132 5.42 -5.14 -3.85
N MET A 133 5.77 -6.37 -3.55
CA MET A 133 5.27 -7.49 -4.32
C MET A 133 3.83 -7.78 -3.94
N MET A 134 3.41 -7.62 -2.68
CA MET A 134 2.00 -7.81 -2.34
C MET A 134 1.63 -6.92 -1.17
N THR A 135 0.47 -6.30 -1.29
CA THR A 135 -0.09 -5.42 -0.28
C THR A 135 -1.45 -5.96 0.14
N THR A 136 -1.71 -5.96 1.44
CA THR A 136 -3.02 -6.27 2.00
C THR A 136 -3.47 -5.23 3.01
N PHE A 137 -4.77 -5.05 3.16
CA PHE A 137 -5.38 -4.16 4.14
C PHE A 137 -6.71 -4.74 4.60
N LYS A 138 -7.09 -4.48 5.85
CA LYS A 138 -8.43 -4.82 6.35
C LYS A 138 -9.42 -3.77 5.88
N VAL A 139 -10.66 -4.18 5.61
CA VAL A 139 -11.73 -3.24 5.23
C VAL A 139 -11.88 -2.13 6.28
N SER A 140 -11.74 -2.45 7.56
CA SER A 140 -11.81 -1.47 8.66
C SER A 140 -10.78 -0.36 8.57
N GLU A 141 -9.58 -0.64 8.04
CA GLU A 141 -8.49 0.34 7.95
C GLU A 141 -8.76 1.39 6.87
N ILE A 142 -9.47 1.01 5.81
CA ILE A 142 -9.73 1.92 4.68
C ILE A 142 -11.07 2.64 4.79
N LYS A 143 -11.95 2.29 5.73
CA LYS A 143 -13.26 2.95 5.91
C LYS A 143 -13.21 4.49 5.86
N PRO A 144 -12.22 5.18 6.47
CA PRO A 144 -12.16 6.65 6.41
C PRO A 144 -11.93 7.20 5.00
N VAL A 145 -11.37 6.38 4.10
CA VAL A 145 -10.88 6.80 2.78
C VAL A 145 -11.45 5.97 1.62
N GLU A 146 -12.32 5.01 1.91
CA GLU A 146 -12.86 4.01 1.00
C GLU A 146 -13.45 4.63 -0.28
N ARG A 147 -14.15 5.77 -0.13
CA ARG A 147 -14.76 6.52 -1.25
C ARG A 147 -13.76 6.98 -2.32
N TYR A 148 -12.47 7.08 -1.98
CA TYR A 148 -11.40 7.52 -2.88
C TYR A 148 -10.54 6.35 -3.39
N MET A 149 -10.69 5.16 -2.80
CA MET A 149 -9.93 3.95 -3.16
C MET A 149 -10.66 3.06 -4.17
N LYS A 150 -11.59 3.61 -4.97
CA LYS A 150 -12.46 2.83 -5.86
C LYS A 150 -11.69 1.91 -6.80
N GLN A 151 -10.66 2.44 -7.46
CA GLN A 151 -9.83 1.69 -8.39
C GLN A 151 -9.06 0.58 -7.66
N THR A 152 -8.38 0.93 -6.56
CA THR A 152 -7.70 -0.04 -5.70
C THR A 152 -8.61 -1.18 -5.26
N ILE A 153 -9.82 -0.88 -4.78
CA ILE A 153 -10.79 -1.90 -4.35
C ILE A 153 -11.22 -2.77 -5.54
N SER A 154 -11.47 -2.17 -6.71
CA SER A 154 -11.88 -2.92 -7.90
C SER A 154 -10.81 -3.88 -8.44
N MET A 155 -9.53 -3.57 -8.20
CA MET A 155 -8.38 -4.38 -8.60
C MET A 155 -7.90 -5.30 -7.46
N SER A 156 -8.59 -5.29 -6.32
CA SER A 156 -8.26 -6.11 -5.16
C SER A 156 -9.10 -7.38 -5.10
N ILE A 157 -8.53 -8.43 -4.54
CA ILE A 157 -9.19 -9.71 -4.29
C ILE A 157 -9.59 -9.76 -2.81
N PRO A 158 -10.90 -9.92 -2.50
CA PRO A 158 -11.36 -10.02 -1.13
C PRO A 158 -11.01 -11.40 -0.54
N TYR A 159 -10.66 -11.41 0.75
CA TYR A 159 -10.46 -12.64 1.51
C TYR A 159 -10.81 -12.44 2.99
N LEU A 160 -10.87 -13.54 3.73
CA LEU A 160 -11.12 -13.52 5.17
C LEU A 160 -9.87 -13.89 5.95
N TYR A 161 -9.56 -13.11 6.97
CA TYR A 161 -8.55 -13.40 7.98
C TYR A 161 -9.19 -13.32 9.36
N ASP A 162 -9.31 -14.46 10.05
CA ASP A 162 -9.95 -14.55 11.37
C ASP A 162 -11.38 -13.93 11.41
N GLY A 163 -12.16 -14.20 10.37
CA GLY A 163 -13.51 -13.61 10.19
C GLY A 163 -13.53 -12.13 9.81
N ILE A 164 -12.37 -11.48 9.68
CA ILE A 164 -12.23 -10.08 9.27
C ILE A 164 -12.10 -9.99 7.76
N ALA A 165 -12.93 -9.17 7.13
CA ALA A 165 -12.86 -8.87 5.72
C ALA A 165 -11.56 -8.09 5.40
N CYS A 166 -10.81 -8.63 4.45
CA CYS A 166 -9.54 -8.08 3.98
C CYS A 166 -9.51 -8.04 2.45
N TYR A 167 -8.64 -7.19 1.92
CA TYR A 167 -8.31 -7.12 0.50
C TYR A 167 -6.82 -7.36 0.31
N ARG A 168 -6.47 -8.01 -0.80
CA ARG A 168 -5.10 -8.06 -1.33
C ARG A 168 -5.09 -7.50 -2.74
N TYR A 169 -4.00 -6.84 -3.15
CA TYR A 169 -3.84 -6.44 -4.55
C TYR A 169 -3.71 -7.67 -5.45
N LYS A 170 -4.32 -7.60 -6.64
CA LYS A 170 -3.98 -8.49 -7.76
C LYS A 170 -2.68 -7.98 -8.37
N ASN A 171 -1.61 -8.77 -8.30
CA ASN A 171 -0.41 -8.40 -9.07
C ASN A 171 -0.71 -8.60 -10.55
N TYR A 172 -0.33 -7.60 -11.35
CA TYR A 172 -0.27 -7.70 -12.80
C TYR A 172 1.04 -8.36 -13.23
#